data_AF-A0A954CL54-F1
#
_entry.id   AF-A0A954CL54-F1
#
_cell.length_a   1.000
_cell.length_b   1.000
_cell.length_c   1.000
_cell.angle_alpha   90.00
_cell.angle_beta   90.00
_cell.angle_gamma   90.00
#
_symmetry.space_group_name_H-M   'P 1'
#
loop_
_entity.id
_entity.type
_entity.pdbx_description
1 polymer ?
#
loop_
_entity_poly.entity_id
_entity_poly.type
_entity_poly.pdbx_seq_one_letter_code
_entity_poly.pdbx_strand_id
1 'polypeptide(L)'
;MERSPDFLHGTSSLAAIGIWLDGFRLMPVHTRFWGRGALGHGIYLTRSLEWAIEFTRDFANTGSGVVVRVELGPGSRLLWLDGNFDPNTIESLRREFGAEVLRPDFHKAIPANKHLRTRELIDLLNYLHARKSGAGFLWKVGWAGVSGVRSQLRRAKYSGFGCATDDLGIVAFDPANLVARSFERVTSSGALEPAQPEWLLANSVLRLRELRSDVDEIMRDPNFEGFSAAEISEVRRELRAALAQVERFAGRYGLELPELG
;
A
#
# COMPACT_ATOMS: atom_id res chain seq x y z
N MET A 1 6.76 -10.69 27.76
CA MET A 1 6.81 -9.75 26.62
C MET A 1 5.74 -10.19 25.66
N GLU A 2 4.64 -9.46 25.58
CA GLU A 2 3.60 -9.70 24.56
C GLU A 2 4.23 -9.42 23.19
N ARG A 3 4.25 -10.42 22.30
CA ARG A 3 4.77 -10.21 20.94
C ARG A 3 3.90 -9.14 20.29
N SER A 4 4.52 -8.09 19.72
CA SER A 4 3.80 -7.15 18.87
C SER A 4 3.05 -7.96 17.82
N PRO A 5 1.78 -7.64 17.52
CA PRO A 5 1.03 -8.36 16.50
C PRO A 5 1.78 -8.29 15.17
N ASP A 6 2.05 -9.45 14.58
CA ASP A 6 2.71 -9.58 13.29
C ASP A 6 1.78 -8.99 12.21
N PHE A 7 2.23 -7.94 11.54
CA PHE A 7 1.58 -7.47 10.32
C PHE A 7 2.18 -8.19 9.12
N LEU A 8 1.40 -8.30 8.05
CA LEU A 8 1.77 -8.93 6.81
C LEU A 8 1.61 -7.94 5.66
N HIS A 9 2.54 -7.96 4.72
CA HIS A 9 2.50 -7.20 3.49
C HIS A 9 2.70 -8.14 2.30
N GLY A 10 1.68 -8.32 1.48
CA GLY A 10 1.78 -9.04 0.21
C GLY A 10 2.38 -8.15 -0.87
N THR A 11 3.36 -8.66 -1.62
CA THR A 11 4.06 -7.92 -2.67
C THR A 11 4.66 -8.87 -3.72
N SER A 12 5.31 -8.29 -4.74
CA SER A 12 6.08 -9.05 -5.74
C SER A 12 7.52 -9.29 -5.28
N SER A 13 8.20 -10.29 -5.82
CA SER A 13 9.63 -10.53 -5.61
C SER A 13 10.50 -9.29 -5.88
N LEU A 14 10.19 -8.54 -6.94
CA LEU A 14 10.92 -7.32 -7.30
C LEU A 14 10.79 -6.23 -6.23
N ALA A 15 9.57 -5.98 -5.76
CA ALA A 15 9.34 -5.02 -4.68
C ALA A 15 9.91 -5.53 -3.34
N ALA A 16 9.89 -6.83 -3.09
CA ALA A 16 10.51 -7.45 -1.93
C ALA A 16 12.03 -7.22 -1.90
N ILE A 17 12.74 -7.29 -3.03
CA ILE A 17 14.16 -6.92 -3.12
C ILE A 17 14.37 -5.45 -2.70
N GLY A 18 13.52 -4.54 -3.18
CA GLY A 18 13.54 -3.14 -2.78
C GLY A 18 13.39 -2.98 -1.27
N ILE A 19 12.38 -3.63 -0.68
CA ILE A 19 12.13 -3.61 0.77
C ILE A 19 13.32 -4.22 1.53
N TRP A 20 13.91 -5.31 1.03
CA TRP A 20 15.04 -5.97 1.67
C TRP A 20 16.28 -5.08 1.74
N LEU A 21 16.64 -4.43 0.62
CA LEU A 21 17.85 -3.62 0.55
C LEU A 21 17.71 -2.28 1.26
N ASP A 22 16.54 -1.67 1.10
CA ASP A 22 16.36 -0.24 1.32
C ASP A 22 15.28 0.08 2.37
N GLY A 23 14.58 -0.95 2.87
CA GLY A 23 13.39 -0.79 3.69
C GLY A 23 12.17 -0.41 2.89
N PHE A 24 11.03 -0.28 3.58
CA PHE A 24 9.79 0.18 2.97
C PHE A 24 9.95 1.60 2.40
N ARG A 25 9.29 1.86 1.27
CA ARG A 25 9.22 3.19 0.65
C ARG A 25 7.83 3.44 0.08
N LEU A 26 7.40 4.70 0.12
CA LEU A 26 6.24 5.12 -0.63
C LEU A 26 6.65 5.37 -2.07
N MET A 27 5.90 4.78 -3.00
CA MET A 27 6.08 5.08 -4.41
C MET A 27 5.72 6.54 -4.71
N PRO A 28 6.36 7.17 -5.70
CA PRO A 28 5.96 8.51 -6.10
C PRO A 28 4.49 8.57 -6.53
N VAL A 29 3.81 9.68 -6.22
CA VAL A 29 2.36 9.81 -6.47
C VAL A 29 2.03 9.79 -7.97
N HIS A 30 2.99 10.05 -8.83
CA HIS A 30 2.84 10.02 -10.29
C HIS A 30 3.18 8.66 -10.91
N THR A 31 3.78 7.71 -10.18
CA THR A 31 3.93 6.31 -10.62
C THR A 31 2.65 5.49 -10.38
N ARG A 32 1.48 6.14 -10.52
CA ARG A 32 0.12 5.65 -10.22
C ARG A 32 -0.34 4.46 -11.08
N PHE A 33 0.49 4.00 -12.02
CA PHE A 33 0.28 2.81 -12.83
C PHE A 33 0.02 1.55 -12.01
N TRP A 34 0.49 1.51 -10.76
CA TRP A 34 0.44 0.33 -9.89
C TRP A 34 -0.74 0.30 -8.91
N GLY A 35 -1.77 1.11 -9.15
CA GLY A 35 -3.04 1.07 -8.43
C GLY A 35 -3.18 2.12 -7.34
N ARG A 36 -4.42 2.56 -7.11
CA ARG A 36 -4.82 3.32 -5.93
C ARG A 36 -5.46 2.33 -4.96
N GLY A 37 -4.78 2.02 -3.87
CA GLY A 37 -5.40 1.25 -2.80
C GLY A 37 -6.62 1.99 -2.24
N ALA A 38 -7.60 1.23 -1.73
CA ALA A 38 -8.89 1.81 -1.34
C ALA A 38 -8.73 2.92 -0.29
N LEU A 39 -7.90 2.70 0.73
CA LEU A 39 -7.61 3.70 1.78
C LEU A 39 -6.65 4.85 1.38
N GLY A 40 -6.27 4.93 0.10
CA GLY A 40 -5.39 5.96 -0.43
C GLY A 40 -3.92 5.54 -0.54
N HIS A 41 -3.03 6.52 -0.73
CA HIS A 41 -1.62 6.25 -0.98
C HIS A 41 -0.83 5.93 0.30
N GLY A 42 -0.39 4.68 0.42
CA GLY A 42 0.46 4.20 1.51
C GLY A 42 0.88 2.74 1.31
N ILE A 43 1.48 2.15 2.34
CA ILE A 43 1.88 0.74 2.40
C ILE A 43 0.76 -0.03 3.10
N TYR A 44 0.23 -1.02 2.40
CA TYR A 44 -0.86 -1.83 2.90
C TYR A 44 -0.36 -2.98 3.77
N LEU A 45 -0.94 -3.09 4.95
CA LEU A 45 -0.64 -4.09 5.96
C LEU A 45 -1.94 -4.82 6.34
N THR A 46 -1.85 -6.09 6.67
CA THR A 46 -2.99 -6.88 7.18
C THR A 46 -2.53 -7.80 8.30
N ARG A 47 -3.46 -8.30 9.12
CA ARG A 47 -3.20 -9.43 10.03
C ARG A 47 -3.71 -10.76 9.50
N SER A 48 -4.44 -10.73 8.38
CA SER A 48 -4.92 -11.94 7.72
C SER A 48 -3.89 -12.44 6.71
N LEU A 49 -3.43 -13.68 6.89
CA LEU A 49 -2.55 -14.32 5.91
C LEU A 49 -3.26 -14.50 4.56
N GLU A 50 -4.55 -14.82 4.59
CA GLU A 50 -5.37 -14.95 3.38
C GLU A 50 -5.34 -13.66 2.55
N TRP A 51 -5.56 -12.50 3.18
CA TRP A 51 -5.49 -11.22 2.49
C TRP A 51 -4.07 -10.86 2.05
N ALA A 52 -3.05 -11.19 2.85
CA ALA A 52 -1.68 -10.97 2.45
C ALA A 52 -1.32 -11.75 1.18
N ILE A 53 -1.77 -13.01 1.08
CA ILE A 53 -1.61 -13.85 -0.11
C ILE A 53 -2.45 -13.31 -1.27
N GLU A 54 -3.69 -12.88 -1.04
CA GLU A 54 -4.53 -12.29 -2.09
C GLU A 54 -3.89 -11.04 -2.70
N PHE A 55 -3.22 -10.21 -1.90
CA PHE A 55 -2.44 -9.07 -2.41
C PHE A 55 -1.20 -9.47 -3.22
N THR A 56 -0.79 -10.73 -3.17
CA THR A 56 0.23 -11.29 -4.07
C THR A 56 -0.35 -11.88 -5.35
N ARG A 57 -1.68 -12.01 -5.50
CA ARG A 57 -2.31 -12.87 -6.51
C ARG A 57 -1.95 -12.51 -7.95
N ASP A 58 -1.82 -11.22 -8.24
CA ASP A 58 -1.35 -10.73 -9.55
C ASP A 58 0.07 -11.19 -9.88
N PHE A 59 0.85 -11.57 -8.87
CA PHE A 59 2.21 -12.11 -8.94
C PHE A 59 2.27 -13.62 -8.68
N ALA A 60 1.29 -14.18 -7.99
CA ALA A 60 1.22 -15.60 -7.63
C ALA A 60 1.05 -16.48 -8.89
N ASN A 61 0.33 -15.97 -9.89
CA ASN A 61 0.19 -16.65 -11.19
C ASN A 61 1.52 -16.77 -11.95
N THR A 62 2.49 -15.88 -11.68
CA THR A 62 3.85 -15.96 -12.22
C THR A 62 4.84 -16.60 -11.23
N GLY A 63 4.34 -17.13 -10.10
CA GLY A 63 5.15 -17.74 -9.05
C GLY A 63 6.06 -16.74 -8.33
N SER A 64 5.77 -15.44 -8.39
CA SER A 64 6.66 -14.37 -7.90
C SER A 64 6.11 -13.62 -6.67
N GLY A 65 5.06 -14.15 -6.04
CA GLY A 65 4.42 -13.59 -4.85
C GLY A 65 5.27 -13.75 -3.57
N VAL A 66 5.36 -12.68 -2.78
CA VAL A 66 6.09 -12.63 -1.50
C VAL A 66 5.20 -12.01 -0.42
N VAL A 67 5.15 -12.66 0.74
CA VAL A 67 4.61 -12.10 1.97
C VAL A 67 5.76 -11.65 2.85
N VAL A 68 5.74 -10.40 3.26
CA VAL A 68 6.70 -9.82 4.20
C VAL A 68 6.07 -9.73 5.57
N ARG A 69 6.71 -10.29 6.60
CA ARG A 69 6.33 -10.02 7.99
C ARG A 69 6.85 -8.65 8.38
N VAL A 70 5.98 -7.84 8.97
CA VAL A 70 6.24 -6.43 9.27
C VAL A 70 6.00 -6.19 10.76
N GLU A 71 6.99 -5.59 11.40
CA GLU A 71 6.86 -5.02 12.72
C GLU A 71 6.75 -3.50 12.63
N LEU A 72 5.92 -2.92 13.50
CA LEU A 72 5.84 -1.47 13.64
C LEU A 72 6.98 -0.99 14.55
N GLY A 73 7.72 0.02 14.08
CA GLY A 73 8.76 0.69 14.84
C GLY A 73 8.18 1.39 16.08
N PRO A 74 9.01 1.63 17.11
CA PRO A 74 8.59 2.31 18.33
C PRO A 74 7.89 3.65 18.06
N GLY A 75 6.82 3.93 18.79
CA GLY A 75 6.05 5.18 18.64
C GLY A 75 5.08 5.21 17.47
N SER A 76 5.02 4.15 16.65
CA SER A 76 3.99 4.00 15.62
C SER A 76 2.60 4.04 16.22
N ARG A 77 1.74 4.92 15.71
CA ARG A 77 0.34 5.01 16.13
C ARG A 77 -0.55 4.72 14.94
N LEU A 78 -1.26 3.60 14.98
CA LEU A 78 -2.28 3.27 14.00
C LEU A 78 -3.65 3.61 14.55
N LEU A 79 -4.49 4.23 13.73
CA LEU A 79 -5.90 4.39 14.05
C LEU A 79 -6.64 3.12 13.60
N TRP A 80 -7.18 2.40 14.58
CA TRP A 80 -8.03 1.25 14.35
C TRP A 80 -9.43 1.71 13.96
N LEU A 81 -9.87 1.30 12.77
CA LEU A 81 -11.25 1.45 12.33
C LEU A 81 -12.04 0.22 12.76
N ASP A 82 -12.83 0.37 13.81
CA ASP A 82 -13.68 -0.68 14.40
C ASP A 82 -15.18 -0.34 14.30
N GLY A 83 -15.50 0.84 13.74
CA GLY A 83 -16.87 1.32 13.61
C GLY A 83 -17.44 1.90 14.90
N ASN A 84 -16.65 2.00 15.98
CA ASN A 84 -17.10 2.62 17.22
C ASN A 84 -16.90 4.14 17.15
N PHE A 85 -18.01 4.87 17.19
CA PHE A 85 -18.01 6.34 17.20
C PHE A 85 -19.09 6.88 18.13
N ASP A 86 -18.92 8.11 18.62
CA ASP A 86 -19.95 8.83 19.36
C ASP A 86 -20.95 9.52 18.40
N PRO A 87 -22.25 9.12 18.40
CA PRO A 87 -23.26 9.73 17.54
C PRO A 87 -23.46 11.23 17.80
N ASN A 88 -23.25 11.71 19.04
CA ASN A 88 -23.38 13.12 19.37
C ASN A 88 -22.28 13.96 18.71
N THR A 89 -21.07 13.41 18.65
CA THR A 89 -19.95 14.00 17.92
C THR A 89 -20.29 14.12 16.43
N ILE A 90 -20.86 13.08 15.81
CA ILE A 90 -21.28 13.11 14.40
C ILE A 90 -22.37 14.16 14.15
N GLU A 91 -23.37 14.24 15.03
CA GLU A 91 -24.42 15.25 14.92
C GLU A 91 -23.88 16.67 15.11
N SER A 92 -22.92 16.86 16.02
CA SER A 92 -22.23 18.14 16.21
C SER A 92 -21.49 18.56 14.93
N LEU A 93 -20.72 17.65 14.34
CA LEU A 93 -19.99 17.92 13.10
C LEU A 93 -20.95 18.26 11.95
N ARG A 94 -22.05 17.52 11.82
CA ARG A 94 -23.09 17.76 10.80
C ARG A 94 -23.73 19.14 10.97
N ARG A 95 -23.99 19.59 12.19
CA ARG A 95 -24.56 20.92 12.46
C ARG A 95 -23.56 22.05 12.19
N GLU A 96 -22.28 21.86 12.53
CA GLU A 96 -21.25 22.88 12.33
C GLU A 96 -20.81 23.02 10.86
N PHE A 97 -20.62 21.90 10.17
CA PHE A 97 -20.01 21.87 8.82
C PHE A 97 -20.97 21.41 7.71
N GLY A 98 -22.22 21.08 8.04
CA GLY A 98 -23.21 20.54 7.11
C GLY A 98 -23.05 19.03 6.86
N ALA A 99 -23.99 18.44 6.10
CA ALA A 99 -24.02 17.01 5.81
C ALA A 99 -22.82 16.52 4.95
N GLU A 100 -22.16 17.44 4.24
CA GLU A 100 -21.00 17.14 3.39
C GLU A 100 -19.77 16.66 4.19
N VAL A 101 -19.66 17.03 5.47
CA VAL A 101 -18.59 16.54 6.35
C VAL A 101 -18.69 15.03 6.62
N LEU A 102 -19.82 14.41 6.31
CA LEU A 102 -20.08 12.97 6.50
C LEU A 102 -19.77 12.15 5.24
N ARG A 103 -18.95 12.69 4.33
CA ARG A 103 -18.47 12.03 3.10
C ARG A 103 -16.96 11.76 3.16
N PRO A 104 -16.42 10.82 2.37
CA PRO A 104 -14.98 10.52 2.37
C PRO A 104 -14.07 11.73 2.13
N ASP A 105 -14.52 12.74 1.38
CA ASP A 105 -13.79 13.99 1.13
C ASP A 105 -14.16 15.13 2.11
N PHE A 106 -14.58 14.80 3.33
CA PHE A 106 -15.00 15.74 4.39
C PHE A 106 -14.09 16.94 4.60
N HIS A 107 -12.78 16.81 4.32
CA HIS A 107 -11.81 17.89 4.44
C HIS A 107 -12.15 19.10 3.55
N LYS A 108 -12.92 18.92 2.48
CA LYS A 108 -13.41 20.02 1.63
C LYS A 108 -14.57 20.80 2.26
N ALA A 109 -15.32 20.16 3.15
CA ALA A 109 -16.43 20.79 3.88
C ALA A 109 -15.97 21.58 5.10
N ILE A 110 -14.73 21.38 5.55
CA ILE A 110 -14.16 22.08 6.71
C ILE A 110 -13.49 23.37 6.22
N PRO A 111 -13.88 24.55 6.72
CA PRO A 111 -13.19 25.81 6.41
C PRO A 111 -11.68 25.73 6.69
N ALA A 112 -10.85 26.36 5.85
CA ALA A 112 -9.38 26.23 5.95
C ALA A 112 -8.80 26.65 7.32
N ASN A 113 -9.48 27.57 8.02
CA ASN A 113 -9.12 28.05 9.36
C ASN A 113 -9.67 27.18 10.51
N LYS A 114 -10.39 26.10 10.21
CA LYS A 114 -10.97 25.16 11.18
C LYS A 114 -10.27 23.81 11.09
N HIS A 115 -10.12 23.14 12.22
CA HIS A 115 -9.53 21.82 12.32
C HIS A 115 -10.36 20.95 13.25
N LEU A 116 -10.52 19.67 12.90
CA LEU A 116 -11.12 18.70 13.79
C LEU A 116 -10.17 18.44 14.95
N ARG A 117 -10.73 18.32 16.15
CA ARG A 117 -10.04 17.73 17.31
C ARG A 117 -9.75 16.27 17.02
N THR A 118 -8.74 15.70 17.68
CA THR A 118 -8.36 14.28 17.48
C THR A 118 -9.53 13.34 17.72
N ARG A 119 -10.36 13.59 18.74
CA ARG A 119 -11.54 12.78 19.03
C ARG A 119 -12.59 12.86 17.90
N GLU A 120 -12.89 14.06 17.41
CA GLU A 120 -13.81 14.28 16.30
C GLU A 120 -13.35 13.58 15.02
N LEU A 121 -12.05 13.63 14.74
CA LEU A 121 -11.47 12.92 13.59
C LEU A 121 -11.64 11.39 13.74
N ILE A 122 -11.37 10.84 14.92
CA ILE A 122 -11.52 9.40 15.19
C ILE A 122 -12.98 8.98 15.01
N ASP A 123 -13.91 9.68 15.66
CA ASP A 123 -15.34 9.38 15.58
C ASP A 123 -15.83 9.49 14.14
N LEU A 124 -15.43 10.53 13.40
CA LEU A 124 -15.80 10.70 11.99
C LEU A 124 -15.27 9.56 11.11
N LEU A 125 -14.01 9.17 11.26
CA LEU A 125 -13.42 8.08 10.46
C LEU A 125 -14.07 6.72 10.77
N ASN A 126 -14.39 6.46 12.04
CA ASN A 126 -15.13 5.25 12.43
C ASN A 126 -16.57 5.27 11.91
N TYR A 127 -17.25 6.42 11.94
CA TYR A 127 -18.57 6.58 11.33
C TYR A 127 -18.54 6.28 9.82
N LEU A 128 -17.57 6.84 9.09
CA LEU A 128 -17.41 6.60 7.66
C LEU A 128 -17.09 5.13 7.35
N HIS A 129 -16.30 4.47 8.21
CA HIS A 129 -16.00 3.05 8.13
C HIS A 129 -17.25 2.18 8.38
N ALA A 130 -17.99 2.44 9.45
CA ALA A 130 -19.22 1.70 9.78
C ALA A 130 -20.27 1.81 8.68
N ARG A 131 -20.40 3.00 8.06
CA ARG A 131 -21.30 3.21 6.92
C ARG A 131 -20.86 2.45 5.67
N LYS A 132 -19.56 2.18 5.51
CA LYS A 132 -18.99 1.34 4.44
C LYS A 132 -19.54 -0.09 4.52
N SER A 133 -19.65 -0.65 5.71
CA SER A 133 -20.01 -2.07 5.91
C SER A 133 -21.44 -2.41 5.48
N GLY A 134 -22.28 -1.40 5.20
CA GLY A 134 -23.64 -1.57 4.66
C GLY A 134 -23.80 -1.25 3.18
N ALA A 135 -22.78 -0.73 2.48
CA ALA A 135 -22.87 -0.33 1.08
C ALA A 135 -21.99 -1.24 0.21
N GLY A 136 -22.46 -1.63 -0.98
CA GLY A 136 -21.74 -2.58 -1.87
C GLY A 136 -20.45 -2.02 -2.51
N PHE A 137 -19.81 -2.84 -3.34
CA PHE A 137 -18.51 -2.63 -4.02
C PHE A 137 -18.16 -1.21 -4.53
N LEU A 138 -19.15 -0.39 -4.94
CA LEU A 138 -18.95 0.92 -5.59
C LEU A 138 -18.39 2.04 -4.68
N TRP A 139 -18.49 1.94 -3.35
CA TRP A 139 -17.92 3.00 -2.47
C TRP A 139 -16.41 2.82 -2.19
N LYS A 140 -15.80 1.67 -2.56
CA LYS A 140 -14.36 1.41 -2.43
C LYS A 140 -13.49 2.43 -3.19
N VAL A 141 -14.05 3.09 -4.20
CA VAL A 141 -13.39 4.12 -5.02
C VAL A 141 -13.33 5.49 -4.32
N GLY A 142 -14.19 5.75 -3.32
CA GLY A 142 -14.35 7.06 -2.68
C GLY A 142 -13.19 7.50 -1.77
N TRP A 143 -12.39 6.55 -1.27
CA TRP A 143 -11.24 6.84 -0.41
C TRP A 143 -9.93 7.04 -1.21
N ALA A 144 -9.92 6.74 -2.50
CA ALA A 144 -8.75 6.95 -3.38
C ALA A 144 -8.37 8.45 -3.56
N GLY A 145 -9.18 9.37 -3.01
CA GLY A 145 -8.97 10.82 -3.01
C GLY A 145 -8.54 11.42 -1.66
N VAL A 146 -8.37 10.64 -0.58
CA VAL A 146 -8.30 11.21 0.79
C VAL A 146 -6.91 11.68 1.24
N SER A 147 -6.23 12.45 0.37
CA SER A 147 -5.05 13.23 0.78
C SER A 147 -5.32 14.06 2.06
N GLY A 148 -6.55 14.57 2.20
CA GLY A 148 -7.02 15.27 3.39
C GLY A 148 -6.98 14.43 4.67
N VAL A 149 -7.38 13.15 4.63
CA VAL A 149 -7.35 12.27 5.81
C VAL A 149 -5.93 12.00 6.26
N ARG A 150 -5.03 11.70 5.33
CA ARG A 150 -3.61 11.52 5.66
C ARG A 150 -3.04 12.76 6.33
N SER A 151 -3.34 13.96 5.83
CA SER A 151 -2.89 15.22 6.43
C SER A 151 -3.42 15.40 7.86
N GLN A 152 -4.71 15.16 8.09
CA GLN A 152 -5.32 15.27 9.42
C GLN A 152 -4.76 14.23 10.40
N LEU A 153 -4.59 12.98 9.97
CA LEU A 153 -4.00 11.91 10.78
C LEU A 153 -2.55 12.20 11.15
N ARG A 154 -1.74 12.71 10.22
CA ARG A 154 -0.35 13.12 10.53
C ARG A 154 -0.30 14.25 11.56
N ARG A 155 -1.23 15.22 11.50
CA ARG A 155 -1.36 16.27 12.53
C ARG A 155 -1.71 15.67 13.89
N ALA A 156 -2.60 14.69 13.91
CA ALA A 156 -2.96 13.91 15.11
C ALA A 156 -1.90 12.86 15.52
N LYS A 157 -0.72 12.84 14.86
CA LYS A 157 0.42 11.95 15.13
C LYS A 157 0.10 10.46 14.92
N TYR A 158 -0.75 10.14 13.96
CA TYR A 158 -0.97 8.78 13.46
C TYR A 158 -0.09 8.50 12.24
N SER A 159 0.47 7.29 12.21
CA SER A 159 1.34 6.76 11.15
C SER A 159 0.56 5.97 10.09
N GLY A 160 -0.69 5.59 10.39
CA GLY A 160 -1.55 4.81 9.51
C GLY A 160 -2.96 4.68 10.07
N PHE A 161 -3.89 4.15 9.27
CA PHE A 161 -5.23 3.82 9.72
C PHE A 161 -5.84 2.66 8.91
N GLY A 162 -6.83 1.99 9.49
CA GLY A 162 -7.58 0.94 8.81
C GLY A 162 -8.07 -0.13 9.78
N CYS A 163 -8.49 -1.26 9.24
CA CYS A 163 -8.97 -2.41 9.99
C CYS A 163 -8.11 -3.63 9.63
N ALA A 164 -7.33 -4.15 10.57
CA ALA A 164 -6.40 -5.27 10.31
C ALA A 164 -7.08 -6.57 9.85
N THR A 165 -8.39 -6.70 10.09
CA THR A 165 -9.15 -7.92 9.90
C THR A 165 -10.08 -7.87 8.69
N ASP A 166 -10.20 -6.72 8.02
CA ASP A 166 -11.02 -6.59 6.82
C ASP A 166 -10.18 -6.70 5.53
N ASP A 167 -10.89 -6.66 4.40
CA ASP A 167 -10.35 -6.75 3.05
C ASP A 167 -9.51 -5.54 2.60
N LEU A 168 -9.53 -4.45 3.37
CA LEU A 168 -8.72 -3.26 3.09
C LEU A 168 -7.45 -3.22 3.93
N GLY A 169 -7.44 -3.91 5.06
CA GLY A 169 -6.32 -3.89 5.99
C GLY A 169 -6.09 -2.48 6.56
N ILE A 170 -4.82 -2.18 6.78
CA ILE A 170 -4.31 -0.89 7.25
C ILE A 170 -3.47 -0.30 6.15
N VAL A 171 -3.61 1.01 5.95
CA VAL A 171 -2.64 1.77 5.17
C VAL A 171 -1.73 2.55 6.11
N ALA A 172 -0.43 2.29 6.00
CA ALA A 172 0.62 3.02 6.69
C ALA A 172 1.25 4.07 5.76
N PHE A 173 1.50 5.27 6.26
CA PHE A 173 2.02 6.40 5.47
C PHE A 173 3.41 6.85 5.89
N ASP A 174 3.97 6.19 6.90
CA ASP A 174 5.28 6.48 7.45
C ASP A 174 6.17 5.23 7.30
N PRO A 175 6.79 5.05 6.12
CA PRO A 175 7.55 3.83 5.81
C PRO A 175 8.76 3.63 6.74
N ALA A 176 9.31 4.71 7.30
CA ALA A 176 10.47 4.65 8.18
C ALA A 176 10.18 3.88 9.49
N ASN A 177 8.90 3.75 9.83
CA ASN A 177 8.45 3.03 11.01
C ASN A 177 7.97 1.60 10.69
N LEU A 178 8.23 1.08 9.49
CA LEU A 178 7.91 -0.31 9.13
C LEU A 178 9.20 -1.11 9.00
N VAL A 179 9.31 -2.17 9.79
CA VAL A 179 10.49 -3.03 9.83
C VAL A 179 10.14 -4.39 9.25
N ALA A 180 10.73 -4.72 8.10
CA ALA A 180 10.64 -6.07 7.55
C ALA A 180 11.40 -7.05 8.45
N ARG A 181 10.73 -8.14 8.84
CA ARG A 181 11.27 -9.18 9.73
C ARG A 181 11.62 -10.46 8.99
N SER A 182 10.78 -10.88 8.07
CA SER A 182 11.03 -12.03 7.19
C SER A 182 10.38 -11.82 5.84
N PHE A 183 10.88 -12.56 4.85
CA PHE A 183 10.37 -12.60 3.49
C PHE A 183 10.03 -14.06 3.17
N GLU A 184 8.77 -14.30 2.85
CA GLU A 184 8.22 -15.64 2.65
C GLU A 184 7.64 -15.71 1.23
N ARG A 185 8.13 -16.63 0.40
CA ARG A 185 7.55 -16.88 -0.92
C ARG A 185 6.23 -17.62 -0.77
N VAL A 186 5.27 -17.28 -1.62
CA VAL A 186 4.00 -17.99 -1.72
C VAL A 186 4.17 -19.14 -2.70
N THR A 187 3.94 -20.37 -2.27
CA THR A 187 3.99 -21.55 -3.15
C THR A 187 2.70 -21.71 -3.94
N SER A 188 2.70 -22.60 -4.94
CA SER A 188 1.49 -22.92 -5.72
C SER A 188 0.35 -23.50 -4.89
N SER A 189 0.64 -24.06 -3.71
CA SER A 189 -0.37 -24.54 -2.75
C SER A 189 -0.87 -23.44 -1.80
N GLY A 190 -0.36 -22.21 -1.92
CA GLY A 190 -0.62 -21.11 -0.99
C GLY A 190 0.15 -21.23 0.34
N ALA A 191 1.10 -22.16 0.45
CA ALA A 191 1.96 -22.27 1.62
C ALA A 191 3.04 -21.17 1.60
N LEU A 192 3.56 -20.85 2.79
CA LEU A 192 4.65 -19.88 2.96
C LEU A 192 5.96 -20.62 3.23
N GLU A 193 6.99 -20.27 2.46
CA GLU A 193 8.35 -20.76 2.65
C GLU A 193 9.34 -19.61 2.70
N PRO A 194 10.47 -19.71 3.43
CA PRO A 194 11.49 -18.66 3.41
C PRO A 194 11.97 -18.36 1.99
N ALA A 195 11.87 -17.09 1.58
CA ALA A 195 12.31 -16.65 0.26
C ALA A 195 13.85 -16.59 0.23
N GLN A 196 14.48 -17.55 -0.44
CA GLN A 196 15.94 -17.58 -0.62
C GLN A 196 16.39 -16.46 -1.58
N PRO A 197 17.59 -15.87 -1.38
CA PRO A 197 18.12 -14.83 -2.26
C PRO A 197 18.14 -15.21 -3.74
N GLU A 198 18.51 -16.45 -4.07
CA GLU A 198 18.56 -16.97 -5.44
C GLU A 198 17.18 -16.98 -6.08
N TRP A 199 16.17 -17.41 -5.32
CA TRP A 199 14.79 -17.45 -5.77
C TRP A 199 14.22 -16.04 -5.96
N LEU A 200 14.49 -15.13 -5.01
CA LEU A 200 14.08 -13.72 -5.12
C LEU A 200 14.69 -13.08 -6.35
N LEU A 201 15.99 -13.31 -6.59
CA LEU A 201 16.70 -12.75 -7.73
C LEU A 201 16.12 -13.27 -9.05
N ALA A 202 15.99 -14.59 -9.19
CA ALA A 202 15.48 -15.22 -10.41
C ALA A 202 14.07 -14.70 -10.77
N ASN A 203 13.16 -14.67 -9.78
CA ASN A 203 11.78 -14.21 -10.01
C ASN A 203 11.70 -12.69 -10.22
N SER A 204 12.59 -11.90 -9.61
CA SER A 204 12.64 -10.45 -9.86
C SER A 204 13.13 -10.14 -11.26
N VAL A 205 14.09 -10.91 -11.79
CA VAL A 205 14.55 -10.78 -13.18
C VAL A 205 13.44 -11.16 -14.16
N LEU A 206 12.72 -12.27 -13.92
CA LEU A 206 11.55 -12.63 -14.73
C LEU A 206 10.53 -11.50 -14.75
N ARG A 207 10.20 -10.94 -13.57
CA ARG A 207 9.25 -9.82 -13.48
C ARG A 207 9.76 -8.58 -14.21
N LEU A 208 11.05 -8.25 -14.12
CA LEU A 208 11.62 -7.12 -14.88
C LEU A 208 11.50 -7.34 -16.40
N ARG A 209 11.69 -8.57 -16.90
CA ARG A 209 11.52 -8.87 -18.33
C ARG A 209 10.07 -8.70 -18.77
N GLU A 210 9.10 -9.21 -17.99
CA GLU A 210 7.67 -9.00 -18.24
C GLU A 210 7.34 -7.51 -18.30
N LEU A 211 7.74 -6.75 -17.28
CA LEU A 211 7.49 -5.31 -17.22
C LEU A 211 8.11 -4.54 -18.38
N ARG A 212 9.31 -4.93 -18.83
CA ARG A 212 9.95 -4.34 -20.00
C ARG A 212 9.20 -4.66 -21.28
N SER A 213 8.74 -5.91 -21.43
CA SER A 213 7.92 -6.34 -22.57
C SER A 213 6.60 -5.57 -22.64
N ASP A 214 5.89 -5.46 -21.51
CA ASP A 214 4.63 -4.72 -21.41
C ASP A 214 4.82 -3.25 -21.82
N VAL A 215 5.91 -2.63 -21.34
CA VAL A 215 6.24 -1.24 -21.70
C VAL A 215 6.59 -1.12 -23.18
N ASP A 216 7.37 -2.04 -23.74
CA ASP A 216 7.71 -2.02 -25.16
C ASP A 216 6.49 -2.25 -26.06
N GLU A 217 5.54 -3.09 -25.65
CA GLU A 217 4.27 -3.32 -26.36
C GLU A 217 3.39 -2.07 -26.35
N ILE A 218 3.17 -1.48 -25.17
CA ILE A 218 2.44 -0.21 -25.01
C ILE A 218 3.05 0.89 -25.88
N MET A 219 4.38 0.93 -25.97
CA MET A 219 5.11 1.92 -26.75
C MET A 219 5.06 1.69 -28.27
N ARG A 220 4.72 0.48 -28.71
CA ARG A 220 4.59 0.12 -30.13
C ARG A 220 3.17 0.28 -30.66
N ASP A 221 2.17 0.31 -29.79
CA ASP A 221 0.78 0.48 -30.20
C ASP A 221 0.50 1.94 -30.61
N PRO A 222 0.29 2.22 -31.92
CA PRO A 222 0.04 3.57 -32.40
C PRO A 222 -1.33 4.12 -31.97
N ASN A 223 -2.21 3.27 -31.44
CA ASN A 223 -3.54 3.64 -30.94
C ASN A 223 -3.59 3.76 -29.40
N PHE A 224 -2.45 3.61 -28.71
CA PHE A 224 -2.40 3.74 -27.27
C PHE A 224 -2.52 5.22 -26.86
N GLU A 225 -3.74 5.68 -26.62
CA GLU A 225 -4.06 7.07 -26.20
C GLU A 225 -3.68 7.38 -24.72
N GLY A 226 -2.96 6.48 -24.04
CA GLY A 226 -2.92 6.44 -22.58
C GLY A 226 -1.83 7.23 -21.87
N PHE A 227 -0.64 7.44 -22.47
CA PHE A 227 0.50 8.06 -21.77
C PHE A 227 1.13 9.24 -22.51
N SER A 228 1.37 10.30 -21.74
CA SER A 228 2.24 11.40 -22.15
C SER A 228 3.71 10.95 -22.23
N ALA A 229 4.51 11.67 -23.02
CA ALA A 229 5.96 11.43 -23.08
C ALA A 229 6.65 11.52 -21.70
N ALA A 230 6.12 12.34 -20.79
CA ALA A 230 6.61 12.45 -19.43
C ALA A 230 6.37 11.17 -18.61
N GLU A 231 5.17 10.58 -18.72
CA GLU A 231 4.82 9.32 -18.05
C GLU A 231 5.65 8.15 -18.57
N ILE A 232 5.89 8.09 -19.88
CA ILE A 232 6.78 7.09 -20.49
C ILE A 232 8.22 7.21 -19.97
N SER A 233 8.75 8.44 -19.95
CA SER A 233 10.10 8.71 -19.44
C SER A 233 10.23 8.26 -17.99
N GLU A 234 9.18 8.50 -17.20
CA GLU A 234 9.11 8.11 -15.81
C GLU A 234 9.08 6.58 -15.64
N VAL A 235 8.25 5.87 -16.40
CA VAL A 235 8.20 4.40 -16.39
C VAL A 235 9.58 3.82 -16.71
N ARG A 236 10.28 4.35 -17.72
CA ARG A 236 11.66 3.94 -18.05
C ARG A 236 12.64 4.22 -16.92
N ARG A 237 12.48 5.34 -16.22
CA ARG A 237 13.32 5.70 -15.06
C ARG A 237 13.12 4.70 -13.92
N GLU A 238 11.88 4.32 -13.64
CA GLU A 238 11.55 3.33 -12.62
C GLU A 238 12.05 1.92 -12.98
N LEU A 239 11.92 1.49 -14.25
CA LEU A 239 12.49 0.22 -14.71
C LEU A 239 14.01 0.17 -14.52
N ARG A 240 14.73 1.26 -14.85
CA ARG A 240 16.18 1.34 -14.61
C ARG A 240 16.52 1.31 -13.13
N ALA A 241 15.73 1.97 -12.29
CA ALA A 241 15.92 1.96 -10.84
C ALA A 241 15.70 0.55 -10.25
N ALA A 242 14.67 -0.15 -10.70
CA ALA A 242 14.37 -1.52 -10.30
C ALA A 242 15.47 -2.49 -10.76
N LEU A 243 15.99 -2.33 -11.99
CA LEU A 243 17.16 -3.08 -12.46
C LEU A 243 18.38 -2.85 -11.57
N ALA A 244 18.71 -1.60 -11.27
CA ALA A 244 19.84 -1.28 -10.39
C ALA A 244 19.68 -1.88 -8.97
N GLN A 245 18.44 -2.01 -8.46
CA GLN A 245 18.17 -2.70 -7.20
C GLN A 245 18.44 -4.21 -7.31
N VAL A 246 18.01 -4.84 -8.40
CA VAL A 246 18.28 -6.26 -8.68
C VAL A 246 19.79 -6.53 -8.81
N GLU A 247 20.53 -5.67 -9.50
CA GLU A 247 21.99 -5.75 -9.63
C GLU A 247 22.69 -5.62 -8.27
N ARG A 248 22.28 -4.61 -7.46
CA ARG A 248 22.79 -4.44 -6.08
C ARG A 248 22.49 -5.66 -5.22
N PHE A 249 21.30 -6.25 -5.36
CA PHE A 249 20.92 -7.44 -4.61
C PHE A 249 21.81 -8.63 -4.98
N ALA A 250 21.98 -8.89 -6.28
CA ALA A 250 22.87 -9.94 -6.77
C ALA A 250 24.30 -9.76 -6.24
N GLY A 251 24.86 -8.55 -6.37
CA GLY A 251 26.20 -8.24 -5.88
C GLY A 251 26.37 -8.41 -4.37
N ARG A 252 25.34 -8.08 -3.57
CA ARG A 252 25.36 -8.28 -2.10
C ARG A 252 25.50 -9.74 -1.69
N TYR A 253 24.95 -10.65 -2.49
CA TYR A 253 24.94 -12.09 -2.21
C TYR A 253 25.93 -12.89 -3.07
N GLY A 254 26.73 -12.23 -3.92
CA GLY A 254 27.65 -12.91 -4.83
C GLY A 254 26.94 -13.79 -5.87
N LEU A 255 25.72 -13.40 -6.26
CA LEU A 255 24.92 -14.15 -7.22
C LEU A 255 25.16 -13.64 -8.64
N GLU A 256 25.17 -14.55 -9.61
CA GLU A 256 25.15 -14.19 -11.02
C GLU A 256 23.77 -13.67 -11.41
N LEU A 257 23.74 -12.57 -12.15
CA LEU A 257 22.50 -12.05 -12.72
C LEU A 257 22.09 -12.91 -13.92
N PRO A 258 20.91 -13.54 -13.90
CA PRO A 258 20.39 -14.20 -15.09
C PRO A 258 20.29 -13.19 -16.25
N GLU A 259 20.65 -13.61 -17.46
CA GLU A 259 20.69 -12.72 -18.63
C GLU A 259 19.36 -11.98 -18.84
N LEU A 260 19.36 -10.66 -18.81
CA LEU A 260 18.18 -9.87 -19.14
C LEU A 260 18.04 -9.80 -20.65
N GLY A 261 17.38 -10.82 -21.24
CA GLY A 261 16.99 -10.84 -22.66
C GLY A 261 16.26 -9.58 -23.11
#